data_AF-A0A9D8WCF3-F1
#
_entry.id   AF-A0A9D8WCF3-F1
#
_cell.length_a   1.000
_cell.length_b   1.000
_cell.length_c   1.000
_cell.angle_alpha   90.00
_cell.angle_beta   90.00
_cell.angle_gamma   90.00
#
_symmetry.space_group_name_H-M   'P 1'
#
loop_
_entity.id
_entity.type
_entity.pdbx_description
1 polymer ?
#
loop_
_entity_poly.entity_id
_entity_poly.type
_entity_poly.pdbx_seq_one_letter_code
_entity_poly.pdbx_strand_id
1 'polypeptide(L)'
;MFATTVSVEKTFEIWPGRLTFAAGGAGARDALDVAMDTARELSQTVIADAELLARGAVNVLPRGKGGRLAIEAAGLFRDAGLQDPPPLLAALPGAVCDTVLEAMLDVARQSGGAEFIAVSLGDTLAFHQEPGARFPADTDMPPVLGEFLAALGEGIQGGAALGGVHSGIPTQGALDIVAIQSKSAAVAGFAAAAVSDAAIGGTPKAGPTPKDRLIASAWQGRTIAAAAGVLEPDMLWQVLSAAVRQATSLRDKRLLRAAALGVKGRGRTVGPVDGDRLLRFGVSEWR
;
A
#
# COMPACT_ATOMS: atom_id res chain seq x y z
N MET A 1 17.43 -11.63 27.21
CA MET A 1 18.53 -11.42 26.23
C MET A 1 17.86 -11.45 24.86
N PHE A 2 17.56 -10.28 24.29
CA PHE A 2 16.91 -10.21 22.98
C PHE A 2 18.00 -10.49 21.93
N ALA A 3 17.91 -11.64 21.25
CA ALA A 3 18.70 -11.85 20.05
C ALA A 3 18.21 -10.83 19.02
N THR A 4 18.98 -9.78 18.79
CA THR A 4 18.76 -8.88 17.65
C THR A 4 19.10 -9.67 16.40
N THR A 5 18.08 -10.19 15.72
CA THR A 5 18.26 -10.79 14.40
C THR A 5 18.79 -9.71 13.47
N VAL A 6 19.98 -9.95 12.91
CA VAL A 6 20.58 -9.03 11.95
C VAL A 6 19.76 -9.13 10.67
N SER A 7 19.08 -8.04 10.34
CA SER A 7 18.36 -7.92 9.07
C SER A 7 19.35 -7.87 7.92
N VAL A 8 19.07 -8.63 6.86
CA VAL A 8 19.77 -8.48 5.59
C VAL A 8 18.82 -7.80 4.62
N GLU A 9 19.34 -6.84 3.86
CA GLU A 9 18.57 -6.05 2.91
C GLU A 9 19.19 -6.13 1.51
N LYS A 10 18.34 -6.15 0.48
CA LYS A 10 18.73 -5.99 -0.92
C LYS A 10 17.73 -5.08 -1.63
N THR A 11 18.15 -4.52 -2.76
CA THR A 11 17.30 -3.65 -3.59
C THR A 11 17.38 -4.06 -5.06
N PHE A 12 16.30 -3.84 -5.80
CA PHE A 12 16.21 -4.07 -7.23
C PHE A 12 15.37 -2.97 -7.91
N GLU A 13 15.85 -2.41 -9.02
CA GLU A 13 15.11 -1.39 -9.77
C GLU A 13 14.06 -2.06 -10.68
N ILE A 14 12.79 -1.72 -10.49
CA ILE A 14 11.67 -2.27 -11.25
C ILE A 14 10.52 -1.27 -11.27
N TRP A 15 9.84 -1.12 -12.41
CA TRP A 15 8.71 -0.20 -12.49
C TRP A 15 7.69 -0.42 -11.35
N PRO A 16 7.20 0.64 -10.67
CA PRO A 16 7.43 2.07 -10.94
C PRO A 16 8.62 2.69 -10.17
N GLY A 17 9.49 1.93 -9.51
CA GLY A 17 10.61 2.49 -8.73
C GLY A 17 11.61 1.47 -8.21
N ARG A 18 11.93 1.56 -6.93
CA ARG A 18 12.86 0.65 -6.26
C ARG A 18 12.09 -0.36 -5.41
N LEU A 19 12.37 -1.63 -5.66
CA LEU A 19 11.89 -2.74 -4.85
C LEU A 19 12.94 -3.04 -3.78
N THR A 20 12.54 -2.99 -2.52
CA THR A 20 13.40 -3.27 -1.37
C THR A 20 12.93 -4.57 -0.71
N PHE A 21 13.88 -5.44 -0.37
CA PHE A 21 13.63 -6.70 0.30
C PHE A 21 14.40 -6.72 1.61
N ALA A 22 13.74 -7.09 2.70
CA ALA A 22 14.36 -7.29 4.00
C ALA A 22 13.91 -8.61 4.60
N ALA A 23 14.83 -9.35 5.20
CA ALA A 23 14.51 -10.59 5.90
C ALA A 23 15.42 -10.80 7.12
N GLY A 24 14.91 -11.51 8.11
CA GLY A 24 15.66 -11.97 9.28
C GLY A 24 15.32 -13.42 9.64
N GLY A 25 16.24 -14.09 10.32
CA GLY A 25 16.16 -15.53 10.64
C GLY A 25 17.10 -16.39 9.79
N ALA A 26 17.08 -17.71 10.02
CA ALA A 26 18.01 -18.65 9.40
C ALA A 26 17.89 -18.71 7.87
N GLY A 27 16.67 -18.66 7.34
CA GLY A 27 16.38 -18.70 5.91
C GLY A 27 16.47 -17.36 5.20
N ALA A 28 16.91 -16.28 5.86
CA ALA A 28 16.86 -14.93 5.32
C ALA A 28 17.71 -14.74 4.05
N ARG A 29 18.90 -15.36 3.99
CA ARG A 29 19.80 -15.23 2.82
C ARG A 29 19.20 -15.89 1.57
N ASP A 30 18.73 -17.12 1.71
CA ASP A 30 18.11 -17.86 0.61
C ASP A 30 16.82 -17.17 0.13
N ALA A 31 16.03 -16.62 1.08
CA ALA A 31 14.87 -15.80 0.76
C ALA A 31 15.26 -14.57 -0.08
N LEU A 32 16.35 -13.88 0.26
CA LEU A 32 16.80 -12.71 -0.51
C LEU A 32 17.41 -13.08 -1.87
N ASP A 33 17.96 -14.28 -2.04
CA ASP A 33 18.44 -14.76 -3.34
C ASP A 33 17.24 -15.04 -4.26
N VAL A 34 16.22 -15.77 -3.80
CA VAL A 34 15.00 -16.01 -4.60
C VAL A 34 14.23 -14.72 -4.86
N ALA A 35 14.28 -13.74 -3.95
CA ALA A 35 13.67 -12.43 -4.16
C ALA A 35 14.26 -11.72 -5.39
N MET A 36 15.59 -11.75 -5.53
CA MET A 36 16.29 -11.15 -6.67
C MET A 36 15.96 -11.85 -7.99
N ASP A 37 15.85 -13.17 -7.98
CA ASP A 37 15.48 -13.95 -9.16
C ASP A 37 14.02 -13.68 -9.57
N THR A 38 13.11 -13.69 -8.60
CA THR A 38 11.68 -13.38 -8.81
C THR A 38 11.50 -11.94 -9.32
N ALA A 39 12.23 -10.97 -8.75
CA ALA A 39 12.19 -9.58 -9.20
C ALA A 39 12.68 -9.44 -10.66
N ARG A 40 13.73 -10.17 -11.04
CA ARG A 40 14.24 -10.20 -12.41
C ARG A 40 13.21 -10.78 -13.38
N GLU A 41 12.52 -11.86 -13.02
CA GLU A 41 11.44 -12.42 -13.82
C GLU A 41 10.26 -11.46 -13.96
N LEU A 42 9.83 -10.84 -12.85
CA LEU A 42 8.75 -9.85 -12.85
C LEU A 42 9.09 -8.63 -13.72
N SER A 43 10.34 -8.15 -13.71
CA SER A 43 10.75 -7.01 -14.53
C SER A 43 10.57 -7.23 -16.04
N GLN A 44 10.56 -8.49 -16.49
CA GLN A 44 10.35 -8.83 -17.91
C GLN A 44 8.88 -8.67 -18.33
N THR A 45 7.94 -8.67 -17.39
CA THR A 45 6.50 -8.69 -17.66
C THR A 45 5.75 -7.47 -17.10
N VAL A 46 6.25 -6.85 -16.03
CA VAL A 46 5.55 -5.80 -15.28
C VAL A 46 5.19 -4.58 -16.13
N ILE A 47 6.03 -4.18 -17.08
CA ILE A 47 5.75 -3.02 -17.95
C ILE A 47 4.60 -3.34 -18.89
N ALA A 48 4.60 -4.53 -19.51
CA ALA A 48 3.52 -4.95 -20.41
C ALA A 48 2.19 -5.11 -19.66
N ASP A 49 2.24 -5.64 -18.44
CA ASP A 49 1.07 -5.71 -17.56
C ASP A 49 0.60 -4.29 -17.18
N ALA A 50 1.52 -3.38 -16.80
CA ALA A 50 1.20 -2.00 -16.47
C ALA A 50 0.57 -1.24 -17.64
N GLU A 51 1.09 -1.39 -18.86
CA GLU A 51 0.50 -0.83 -20.09
C GLU A 51 -0.92 -1.34 -20.31
N LEU A 52 -1.14 -2.64 -20.10
CA LEU A 52 -2.45 -3.27 -20.26
C LEU A 52 -3.46 -2.74 -19.23
N LEU A 53 -3.04 -2.64 -17.96
CA LEU A 53 -3.87 -2.13 -16.86
C LEU A 53 -4.15 -0.63 -17.00
N ALA A 54 -3.19 0.15 -17.50
CA ALA A 54 -3.34 1.60 -17.70
C ALA A 54 -4.38 1.97 -18.76
N ARG A 55 -4.62 1.09 -19.74
CA ARG A 55 -5.65 1.30 -20.78
C ARG A 55 -7.07 1.07 -20.29
N GLY A 56 -7.25 0.48 -19.10
CA GLY A 56 -8.57 0.29 -18.48
C GLY A 56 -9.52 -0.62 -19.26
N ALA A 57 -9.01 -1.47 -20.16
CA ALA A 57 -9.85 -2.33 -20.98
C ALA A 57 -10.61 -3.36 -20.10
N VAL A 58 -11.91 -3.49 -20.35
CA VAL A 58 -12.77 -4.48 -19.70
C VAL A 58 -12.35 -5.86 -20.22
N ASN A 59 -11.93 -6.78 -19.33
CA ASN A 59 -11.44 -8.13 -19.64
C ASN A 59 -9.99 -8.22 -20.17
N VAL A 60 -9.09 -7.47 -19.55
CA VAL A 60 -7.65 -7.68 -19.76
C VAL A 60 -7.16 -8.98 -19.11
N LEU A 61 -6.26 -9.69 -19.80
CA LEU A 61 -5.59 -10.90 -19.30
C LEU A 61 -4.07 -10.67 -19.25
N PRO A 62 -3.55 -10.13 -18.13
CA PRO A 62 -2.12 -9.95 -17.92
C PRO A 62 -1.39 -11.30 -17.96
N ARG A 63 -0.20 -11.27 -18.54
CA ARG A 63 0.63 -12.48 -18.67
C ARG A 63 1.51 -12.69 -17.44
N GLY A 64 1.91 -11.61 -16.77
CA GLY A 64 2.66 -11.68 -15.53
C GLY A 64 1.77 -12.05 -14.33
N LYS A 65 2.40 -12.64 -13.31
CA LYS A 65 1.73 -12.97 -12.05
C LYS A 65 1.26 -11.70 -11.31
N GLY A 66 2.10 -10.66 -11.31
CA GLY A 66 1.77 -9.36 -10.71
C GLY A 66 0.52 -8.71 -11.35
N GLY A 67 0.42 -8.68 -12.68
CA GLY A 67 -0.76 -8.15 -13.34
C GLY A 67 -2.05 -8.91 -13.02
N ARG A 68 -2.01 -10.26 -12.96
CA ARG A 68 -3.17 -11.07 -12.59
C ARG A 68 -3.64 -10.79 -11.16
N LEU A 69 -2.70 -10.76 -10.20
CA LEU A 69 -3.00 -10.44 -8.80
C LEU A 69 -3.57 -9.01 -8.65
N ALA A 70 -3.11 -8.04 -9.44
CA ALA A 70 -3.66 -6.69 -9.43
C ALA A 70 -5.13 -6.65 -9.87
N ILE A 71 -5.50 -7.43 -10.91
CA ILE A 71 -6.89 -7.57 -11.36
C ILE A 71 -7.74 -8.28 -10.31
N GLU A 72 -7.22 -9.37 -9.75
CA GLU A 72 -7.93 -10.12 -8.69
C GLU A 72 -8.21 -9.22 -7.49
N ALA A 73 -7.21 -8.45 -7.04
CA ALA A 73 -7.36 -7.49 -5.97
C ALA A 73 -8.46 -6.46 -6.28
N ALA A 74 -8.44 -5.84 -7.46
CA ALA A 74 -9.46 -4.88 -7.87
C ALA A 74 -10.85 -5.53 -8.06
N GLY A 75 -10.90 -6.79 -8.48
CA GLY A 75 -12.13 -7.59 -8.60
C GLY A 75 -12.88 -7.69 -7.27
N LEU A 76 -12.16 -7.87 -6.17
CA LEU A 76 -12.76 -7.90 -4.82
C LEU A 76 -13.55 -6.62 -4.50
N PHE A 77 -13.08 -5.45 -4.94
CA PHE A 77 -13.77 -4.18 -4.70
C PHE A 77 -14.99 -4.00 -5.60
N ARG A 78 -14.91 -4.50 -6.83
CA ARG A 78 -16.05 -4.53 -7.75
C ARG A 78 -17.17 -5.41 -7.21
N ASP A 79 -16.82 -6.61 -6.73
CA ASP A 79 -17.78 -7.55 -6.12
C ASP A 79 -18.36 -7.00 -4.82
N ALA A 80 -17.58 -6.21 -4.09
CA ALA A 80 -18.03 -5.43 -2.95
C ALA A 80 -18.90 -4.22 -3.33
N GLY A 81 -19.13 -3.91 -4.61
CA GLY A 81 -19.98 -2.82 -5.05
C GLY A 81 -19.37 -1.42 -4.88
N LEU A 82 -18.03 -1.30 -4.88
CA LEU A 82 -17.35 -0.01 -4.88
C LEU A 82 -17.78 0.81 -6.11
N GLN A 83 -18.33 2.00 -5.87
CA GLN A 83 -18.69 2.95 -6.92
C GLN A 83 -17.44 3.75 -7.32
N ASP A 84 -17.26 3.98 -8.61
CA ASP A 84 -16.08 4.64 -9.22
C ASP A 84 -14.74 4.15 -8.64
N PRO A 85 -14.36 2.88 -8.92
CA PRO A 85 -13.09 2.35 -8.43
C PRO A 85 -11.89 3.12 -9.02
N PRO A 86 -10.77 3.21 -8.27
CA PRO A 86 -9.52 3.74 -8.82
C PRO A 86 -9.03 2.87 -9.99
N PRO A 87 -8.13 3.39 -10.84
CA PRO A 87 -7.53 2.61 -11.92
C PRO A 87 -6.89 1.31 -11.40
N LEU A 88 -7.02 0.21 -12.16
CA LEU A 88 -6.47 -1.11 -11.80
C LEU A 88 -4.96 -1.06 -11.52
N LEU A 89 -4.27 -0.14 -12.18
CA LEU A 89 -2.83 0.10 -12.01
C LEU A 89 -2.46 0.44 -10.55
N ALA A 90 -3.38 0.98 -9.73
CA ALA A 90 -3.15 1.26 -8.31
C ALA A 90 -2.79 -0.01 -7.49
N ALA A 91 -3.25 -1.19 -7.91
CA ALA A 91 -2.97 -2.45 -7.21
C ALA A 91 -1.62 -3.08 -7.61
N LEU A 92 -1.04 -2.68 -8.74
CA LEU A 92 0.10 -3.38 -9.34
C LEU A 92 1.38 -3.35 -8.48
N PRO A 93 1.79 -2.22 -7.85
CA PRO A 93 2.97 -2.21 -6.99
C PRO A 93 2.85 -3.20 -5.82
N GLY A 94 1.67 -3.24 -5.20
CA GLY A 94 1.39 -4.20 -4.13
C GLY A 94 1.36 -5.64 -4.62
N ALA A 95 0.85 -5.90 -5.83
CA ALA A 95 0.84 -7.23 -6.42
C ALA A 95 2.25 -7.76 -6.75
N VAL A 96 3.17 -6.88 -7.14
CA VAL A 96 4.59 -7.20 -7.28
C VAL A 96 5.19 -7.60 -5.92
N CYS A 97 4.92 -6.81 -4.87
CA CYS A 97 5.37 -7.14 -3.51
C CYS A 97 4.82 -8.49 -3.03
N ASP A 98 3.52 -8.75 -3.23
CA ASP A 98 2.86 -10.00 -2.85
C ASP A 98 3.50 -11.20 -3.55
N THR A 99 3.82 -11.08 -4.86
CA THR A 99 4.45 -12.15 -5.64
C THR A 99 5.84 -12.51 -5.11
N VAL A 100 6.65 -11.51 -4.77
CA VAL A 100 8.00 -11.73 -4.25
C VAL A 100 7.94 -12.26 -2.83
N LEU A 101 7.09 -11.71 -1.96
CA LEU A 101 6.92 -12.19 -0.60
C LEU A 101 6.56 -13.69 -0.56
N GLU A 102 5.64 -14.12 -1.43
CA GLU A 102 5.25 -15.53 -1.53
C GLU A 102 6.46 -16.43 -1.86
N ALA A 103 7.26 -16.06 -2.87
CA ALA A 103 8.46 -16.82 -3.23
C ALA A 103 9.50 -16.84 -2.10
N MET A 104 9.72 -15.70 -1.44
CA MET A 104 10.61 -15.60 -0.28
C MET A 104 10.17 -16.52 0.86
N LEU A 105 8.86 -16.54 1.17
CA LEU A 105 8.31 -17.38 2.24
C LEU A 105 8.48 -18.87 1.95
N ASP A 106 8.24 -19.29 0.70
CA ASP A 106 8.34 -20.69 0.31
C ASP A 106 9.77 -21.22 0.44
N VAL A 107 10.77 -20.42 0.05
CA VAL A 107 12.19 -20.77 0.23
C VAL A 107 12.61 -20.67 1.69
N ALA A 108 12.23 -19.59 2.39
CA ALA A 108 12.58 -19.42 3.80
C ALA A 108 12.12 -20.61 4.66
N ARG A 109 10.91 -21.12 4.42
CA ARG A 109 10.38 -22.31 5.12
C ARG A 109 11.23 -23.56 4.92
N GLN A 110 11.85 -23.72 3.75
CA GLN A 110 12.72 -24.85 3.43
C GLN A 110 14.13 -24.68 4.03
N SER A 111 14.54 -23.43 4.28
CA SER A 111 15.86 -23.05 4.78
C SER A 111 15.91 -22.69 6.26
N GLY A 112 15.03 -23.28 7.08
CA GLY A 112 15.03 -23.09 8.54
C GLY A 112 14.17 -21.93 9.06
N GLY A 113 13.35 -21.32 8.20
CA GLY A 113 12.36 -20.29 8.54
C GLY A 113 12.90 -18.87 8.51
N ALA A 114 11.98 -17.90 8.45
CA ALA A 114 12.26 -16.48 8.61
C ALA A 114 11.40 -15.91 9.73
N GLU A 115 12.00 -15.11 10.61
CA GLU A 115 11.30 -14.42 11.70
C GLU A 115 10.47 -13.26 11.16
N PHE A 116 10.99 -12.57 10.14
CA PHE A 116 10.26 -11.57 9.39
C PHE A 116 10.73 -11.53 7.94
N ILE A 117 9.83 -11.11 7.06
CA ILE A 117 10.11 -10.78 5.67
C ILE A 117 9.31 -9.52 5.32
N ALA A 118 9.94 -8.57 4.65
CA ALA A 118 9.30 -7.39 4.11
C ALA A 118 9.74 -7.17 2.66
N VAL A 119 8.77 -6.81 1.82
CA VAL A 119 8.99 -6.44 0.43
C VAL A 119 8.23 -5.15 0.15
N SER A 120 8.92 -4.06 -0.17
CA SER A 120 8.30 -2.77 -0.45
C SER A 120 8.60 -2.26 -1.85
N LEU A 121 7.59 -1.70 -2.50
CA LEU A 121 7.68 -1.03 -3.79
C LEU A 121 6.93 0.30 -3.73
N GLY A 122 7.69 1.39 -3.72
CA GLY A 122 7.14 2.73 -3.48
C GLY A 122 6.40 2.79 -2.14
N ASP A 123 5.11 3.09 -2.19
CA ASP A 123 4.25 3.24 -1.01
C ASP A 123 3.54 1.95 -0.58
N THR A 124 3.89 0.81 -1.18
CA THR A 124 3.28 -0.48 -0.86
C THR A 124 4.29 -1.41 -0.19
N LEU A 125 3.79 -2.25 0.73
CA LEU A 125 4.58 -3.23 1.46
C LEU A 125 3.79 -4.53 1.60
N ALA A 126 4.39 -5.64 1.19
CA ALA A 126 3.96 -6.98 1.58
C ALA A 126 4.89 -7.48 2.68
N PHE A 127 4.34 -8.08 3.74
CA PHE A 127 5.14 -8.50 4.88
C PHE A 127 4.60 -9.70 5.63
N HIS A 128 5.54 -10.43 6.23
CA HIS A 128 5.33 -11.54 7.15
C HIS A 128 6.15 -11.31 8.42
N GLN A 129 5.58 -11.67 9.57
CA GLN A 129 6.21 -11.52 10.86
C GLN A 129 5.71 -12.62 11.79
N GLU A 130 6.64 -13.41 12.33
CA GLU A 130 6.32 -14.42 13.32
C GLU A 130 5.88 -13.78 14.65
N PRO A 131 5.04 -14.46 15.45
CA PRO A 131 4.65 -13.96 16.78
C PRO A 131 5.88 -13.65 17.65
N GLY A 132 5.93 -12.44 18.20
CA GLY A 132 7.04 -11.98 19.05
C GLY A 132 8.29 -11.50 18.30
N ALA A 133 8.37 -11.68 16.96
CA ALA A 133 9.33 -10.97 16.15
C ALA A 133 8.94 -9.48 16.08
N ARG A 134 9.89 -8.59 15.74
CA ARG A 134 9.62 -7.16 15.51
C ARG A 134 10.19 -6.74 14.17
N PHE A 135 9.50 -5.80 13.50
CA PHE A 135 10.08 -5.12 12.36
C PHE A 135 11.34 -4.35 12.80
N PRO A 136 12.47 -4.50 12.08
CA PRO A 136 13.65 -3.70 12.36
C PRO A 136 13.35 -2.23 12.09
N ALA A 137 13.73 -1.35 13.02
CA ALA A 137 13.54 0.09 12.89
C ALA A 137 14.33 0.70 11.72
N ASP A 138 15.41 0.03 11.28
CA ASP A 138 16.36 0.50 10.27
C ASP A 138 16.10 -0.06 8.86
N THR A 139 14.93 -0.62 8.60
CA THR A 139 14.57 -1.04 7.23
C THR A 139 14.33 0.19 6.35
N ASP A 140 14.79 0.17 5.09
CA ASP A 140 14.58 1.25 4.10
C ASP A 140 13.12 1.32 3.59
N MET A 141 12.18 1.38 4.53
CA MET A 141 10.75 1.56 4.28
C MET A 141 10.37 3.04 4.41
N PRO A 142 9.30 3.51 3.73
CA PRO A 142 8.74 4.83 3.97
C PRO A 142 8.47 5.04 5.49
N PRO A 143 9.00 6.10 6.13
CA PRO A 143 8.90 6.25 7.59
C PRO A 143 7.47 6.25 8.13
N VAL A 144 6.52 6.79 7.36
CA VAL A 144 5.09 6.78 7.71
C VAL A 144 4.56 5.35 7.78
N LEU A 145 4.96 4.50 6.83
CA LEU A 145 4.51 3.11 6.80
C LEU A 145 5.08 2.34 7.98
N GLY A 146 6.36 2.58 8.33
CA GLY A 146 6.96 2.02 9.55
C GLY A 146 6.25 2.44 10.83
N GLU A 147 5.92 3.73 10.97
CA GLU A 147 5.12 4.27 12.10
C GLU A 147 3.74 3.60 12.19
N PHE A 148 3.06 3.47 11.05
CA PHE A 148 1.76 2.82 10.98
C PHE A 148 1.82 1.34 11.37
N LEU A 149 2.79 0.58 10.89
CA LEU A 149 2.98 -0.83 11.28
C LEU A 149 3.29 -0.97 12.77
N ALA A 150 4.13 -0.09 13.32
CA ALA A 150 4.43 -0.07 14.75
C ALA A 150 3.18 0.23 15.60
N ALA A 151 2.25 1.04 15.09
CA ALA A 151 0.97 1.34 15.73
C ALA A 151 -0.05 0.19 15.68
N LEU A 152 0.11 -0.77 14.76
CA LEU A 152 -0.73 -1.96 14.66
C LEU A 152 -0.35 -3.06 15.67
N GLY A 153 0.88 -3.04 16.19
CA GLY A 153 1.38 -3.98 17.18
C GLY A 153 2.01 -5.26 16.60
N GLU A 154 2.18 -6.27 17.45
CA GLU A 154 2.85 -7.54 17.10
C GLU A 154 1.90 -8.56 16.45
N GLY A 155 2.45 -9.53 15.71
CA GLY A 155 1.66 -10.62 15.09
C GLY A 155 0.81 -10.18 13.90
N ILE A 156 1.21 -9.11 13.23
CA ILE A 156 0.60 -8.63 12.00
C ILE A 156 1.26 -9.27 10.78
N GLN A 157 0.46 -9.54 9.75
CA GLN A 157 0.92 -10.07 8.47
C GLN A 157 -0.02 -9.58 7.36
N GLY A 158 0.43 -9.68 6.12
CA GLY A 158 -0.35 -9.32 4.94
C GLY A 158 0.33 -8.18 4.18
N GLY A 159 -0.41 -7.12 3.90
CA GLY A 159 0.18 -5.95 3.25
C GLY A 159 -0.35 -4.64 3.76
N ALA A 160 0.44 -3.60 3.52
CA ALA A 160 0.13 -2.23 3.86
C ALA A 160 0.44 -1.31 2.68
N ALA A 161 -0.26 -0.19 2.60
CA ALA A 161 0.00 0.80 1.56
C ALA A 161 -0.33 2.22 2.02
N LEU A 162 0.35 3.20 1.42
CA LEU A 162 0.01 4.61 1.54
C LEU A 162 -0.81 5.11 0.35
N GLY A 163 -1.65 6.11 0.61
CA GLY A 163 -2.43 6.86 -0.36
C GLY A 163 -2.51 8.35 0.03
N GLY A 164 -3.16 9.15 -0.79
CA GLY A 164 -3.35 10.59 -0.57
C GLY A 164 -2.44 11.45 -1.46
N VAL A 165 -2.45 12.76 -1.24
CA VAL A 165 -1.73 13.72 -2.11
C VAL A 165 -0.20 13.57 -2.06
N HIS A 166 0.32 12.87 -1.05
CA HIS A 166 1.75 12.61 -0.87
C HIS A 166 2.19 11.20 -1.26
N SER A 167 1.28 10.34 -1.76
CA SER A 167 1.67 9.04 -2.29
C SER A 167 2.15 9.12 -3.74
N GLY A 168 3.01 8.18 -4.14
CA GLY A 168 3.49 7.97 -5.50
C GLY A 168 2.41 7.49 -6.46
N ILE A 169 1.35 6.84 -5.96
CA ILE A 169 0.13 6.60 -6.74
C ILE A 169 -0.80 7.81 -6.59
N PRO A 170 -1.24 8.44 -7.70
CA PRO A 170 -2.12 9.60 -7.64
C PRO A 170 -3.51 9.25 -7.10
N THR A 171 -4.14 10.19 -6.40
CA THR A 171 -5.51 10.07 -5.89
C THR A 171 -6.32 11.31 -6.22
N GLN A 172 -7.65 11.20 -6.18
CA GLN A 172 -8.59 12.27 -6.51
C GLN A 172 -9.06 13.07 -5.30
N GLY A 173 -8.98 12.51 -4.08
CA GLY A 173 -9.45 13.19 -2.87
C GLY A 173 -8.36 13.98 -2.14
N ALA A 174 -8.81 14.81 -1.19
CA ALA A 174 -8.02 15.85 -0.55
C ALA A 174 -7.23 15.40 0.69
N LEU A 175 -7.17 14.08 0.99
CA LEU A 175 -6.40 13.59 2.13
C LEU A 175 -4.92 13.79 1.90
N ASP A 176 -4.23 14.34 2.89
CA ASP A 176 -2.79 14.50 2.81
C ASP A 176 -2.12 13.11 2.83
N ILE A 177 -2.64 12.20 3.65
CA ILE A 177 -2.13 10.85 3.78
C ILE A 177 -3.21 9.84 4.21
N VAL A 178 -3.10 8.63 3.69
CA VAL A 178 -3.88 7.45 4.05
C VAL A 178 -2.89 6.31 4.24
N ALA A 179 -2.98 5.55 5.32
CA ALA A 179 -2.30 4.28 5.47
C ALA A 179 -3.34 3.19 5.69
N ILE A 180 -3.21 2.07 4.98
CA ILE A 180 -4.13 0.93 5.08
C ILE A 180 -3.35 -0.33 5.30
N GLN A 181 -3.87 -1.23 6.14
CA GLN A 181 -3.43 -2.61 6.26
C GLN A 181 -4.55 -3.56 5.82
N SER A 182 -4.17 -4.56 5.04
CA SER A 182 -5.05 -5.60 4.50
C SER A 182 -4.35 -6.97 4.46
N LYS A 183 -5.03 -7.97 3.91
CA LYS A 183 -4.54 -9.34 3.74
C LYS A 183 -3.38 -9.46 2.74
N SER A 184 -3.25 -8.51 1.81
CA SER A 184 -2.19 -8.46 0.81
C SER A 184 -1.88 -7.00 0.45
N ALA A 185 -0.70 -6.75 -0.09
CA ALA A 185 -0.25 -5.42 -0.49
C ALA A 185 -1.02 -4.90 -1.70
N ALA A 186 -1.40 -5.77 -2.65
CA ALA A 186 -2.24 -5.40 -3.79
C ALA A 186 -3.60 -4.85 -3.33
N VAL A 187 -4.24 -5.54 -2.38
CA VAL A 187 -5.53 -5.11 -1.81
C VAL A 187 -5.35 -3.82 -0.99
N ALA A 188 -4.27 -3.71 -0.21
CA ALA A 188 -3.97 -2.51 0.55
C ALA A 188 -3.77 -1.29 -0.35
N GLY A 189 -2.99 -1.41 -1.44
CA GLY A 189 -2.73 -0.33 -2.40
C GLY A 189 -4.01 0.15 -3.08
N PHE A 190 -4.84 -0.79 -3.54
CA PHE A 190 -6.13 -0.45 -4.15
C PHE A 190 -7.10 0.20 -3.15
N ALA A 191 -7.15 -0.32 -1.92
CA ALA A 191 -7.94 0.29 -0.85
C ALA A 191 -7.45 1.70 -0.52
N ALA A 192 -6.14 1.94 -0.49
CA ALA A 192 -5.57 3.23 -0.12
C ALA A 192 -5.97 4.30 -1.14
N ALA A 193 -5.93 3.96 -2.43
CA ALA A 193 -6.45 4.80 -3.49
C ALA A 193 -7.98 5.01 -3.36
N ALA A 194 -8.76 3.94 -3.13
CA ALA A 194 -10.23 4.05 -3.02
C ALA A 194 -10.69 4.90 -1.83
N VAL A 195 -10.04 4.76 -0.67
CA VAL A 195 -10.34 5.57 0.52
C VAL A 195 -9.92 7.03 0.32
N SER A 196 -8.79 7.24 -0.35
CA SER A 196 -8.34 8.59 -0.71
C SER A 196 -9.32 9.25 -1.68
N ASP A 197 -9.75 8.54 -2.72
CA ASP A 197 -10.71 9.01 -3.73
C ASP A 197 -12.10 9.29 -3.17
N ALA A 198 -12.51 8.62 -2.08
CA ALA A 198 -13.77 8.94 -1.41
C ALA A 198 -13.77 10.31 -0.72
N ALA A 199 -12.58 10.90 -0.50
CA ALA A 199 -12.40 12.15 0.21
C ALA A 199 -12.48 13.39 -0.72
N ILE A 200 -13.41 13.39 -1.66
CA ILE A 200 -13.71 14.53 -2.53
C ILE A 200 -14.60 15.50 -1.75
N GLY A 201 -13.97 16.41 -1.00
CA GLY A 201 -14.66 17.54 -0.35
C GLY A 201 -14.18 18.86 -0.96
N GLY A 202 -15.12 19.63 -1.52
CA GLY A 202 -14.80 20.77 -2.39
C GLY A 202 -14.22 20.33 -3.73
N THR A 203 -13.92 21.27 -4.63
CA THR A 203 -13.11 20.99 -5.83
C THR A 203 -11.64 20.95 -5.42
N PRO A 204 -11.02 19.76 -5.21
CA PRO A 204 -9.61 19.70 -4.88
C PRO A 204 -8.82 20.43 -5.97
N LYS A 205 -7.82 21.21 -5.56
CA LYS A 205 -6.95 21.90 -6.52
C LYS A 205 -6.31 20.83 -7.40
N ALA A 206 -6.44 21.00 -8.72
CA ALA A 206 -5.82 20.07 -9.66
C ALA A 206 -4.30 20.02 -9.44
N GLY A 207 -3.81 18.81 -9.17
CA GLY A 207 -2.40 18.49 -9.06
C GLY A 207 -1.72 18.39 -10.42
N PRO A 208 -0.38 18.34 -10.42
CA PRO A 208 0.37 18.14 -11.65
C PRO A 208 0.06 16.77 -12.24
N THR A 209 0.13 16.66 -13.57
CA THR A 209 0.11 15.36 -14.24
C THR A 209 1.28 14.50 -13.75
N PRO A 210 1.09 13.19 -13.52
CA PRO A 210 2.15 12.29 -13.10
C PRO A 210 3.28 12.28 -14.13
N LYS A 211 4.54 12.21 -13.65
CA LYS A 211 5.71 12.16 -14.53
C LYS A 211 5.81 10.82 -15.28
N ASP A 212 5.43 9.74 -14.61
CA ASP A 212 5.39 8.40 -15.21
C ASP A 212 4.25 8.32 -16.23
N ARG A 213 4.58 7.89 -17.45
CA ARG A 213 3.63 7.86 -18.58
C ARG A 213 2.51 6.84 -18.39
N LEU A 214 2.78 5.70 -17.77
CA LEU A 214 1.79 4.66 -17.54
C LEU A 214 0.80 5.10 -16.45
N ILE A 215 1.33 5.70 -15.38
CA ILE A 215 0.49 6.31 -14.33
C ILE A 215 -0.34 7.46 -14.91
N ALA A 216 0.26 8.35 -15.70
CA ALA A 216 -0.47 9.45 -16.34
C ALA A 216 -1.58 8.95 -17.28
N SER A 217 -1.30 7.89 -18.06
CA SER A 217 -2.30 7.24 -18.91
C SER A 217 -3.44 6.65 -18.10
N ALA A 218 -3.15 5.96 -16.99
CA ALA A 218 -4.17 5.32 -16.15
C ALA A 218 -5.10 6.32 -15.45
N TRP A 219 -4.61 7.53 -15.16
CA TRP A 219 -5.39 8.63 -14.56
C TRP A 219 -5.92 9.63 -15.58
N GLN A 220 -5.82 9.34 -16.88
CA GLN A 220 -6.34 10.23 -17.91
C GLN A 220 -7.85 10.45 -17.74
N GLY A 221 -8.27 11.72 -17.70
CA GLY A 221 -9.68 12.10 -17.50
C GLY A 221 -10.14 12.15 -16.04
N ARG A 222 -9.28 11.78 -15.08
CA ARG A 222 -9.55 11.93 -13.64
C ARG A 222 -8.90 13.19 -13.09
N THR A 223 -9.53 13.84 -12.11
CA THR A 223 -8.94 14.98 -11.42
C THR A 223 -7.96 14.48 -10.37
N ILE A 224 -6.67 14.72 -10.56
CA ILE A 224 -5.64 14.41 -9.55
C ILE A 224 -5.65 15.52 -8.50
N ALA A 225 -5.73 15.17 -7.23
CA ALA A 225 -5.67 16.13 -6.14
C ALA A 225 -4.23 16.61 -5.89
N ALA A 226 -4.07 17.91 -5.70
CA ALA A 226 -2.90 18.49 -5.07
C ALA A 226 -3.10 18.58 -3.55
N ALA A 227 -1.99 18.72 -2.82
CA ALA A 227 -2.04 19.10 -1.42
C ALA A 227 -2.95 20.32 -1.25
N ALA A 228 -3.98 20.16 -0.42
CA ALA A 228 -4.94 21.22 -0.18
C ALA A 228 -4.24 22.44 0.43
N GLY A 229 -4.73 23.64 0.14
CA GLY A 229 -4.34 24.84 0.86
C GLY A 229 -4.93 24.86 2.27
N VAL A 230 -5.26 26.05 2.77
CA VAL A 230 -6.10 26.15 3.97
C VAL A 230 -7.49 25.61 3.64
N LEU A 231 -7.98 24.68 4.45
CA LEU A 231 -9.34 24.13 4.36
C LEU A 231 -10.14 24.66 5.55
N GLU A 232 -11.37 25.11 5.27
CA GLU A 232 -12.31 25.47 6.33
C GLU A 232 -12.65 24.24 7.20
N PRO A 233 -12.90 24.43 8.52
CA PRO A 233 -13.17 23.33 9.45
C PRO A 233 -14.27 22.36 9.00
N ASP A 234 -15.36 22.89 8.43
CA ASP A 234 -16.48 22.07 7.96
C ASP A 234 -16.09 21.19 6.77
N MET A 235 -15.22 21.69 5.88
CA MET A 235 -14.71 20.89 4.77
C MET A 235 -13.75 19.80 5.26
N LEU A 236 -12.88 20.10 6.24
CA LEU A 236 -12.03 19.09 6.88
C LEU A 236 -12.88 17.94 7.44
N TRP A 237 -13.98 18.29 8.13
CA TRP A 237 -14.92 17.31 8.67
C TRP A 237 -15.58 16.47 7.58
N GLN A 238 -16.04 17.09 6.50
CA GLN A 238 -16.69 16.39 5.38
C GLN A 238 -15.73 15.41 4.68
N VAL A 239 -14.51 15.86 4.36
CA VAL A 239 -13.45 15.06 3.72
C VAL A 239 -13.11 13.84 4.57
N LEU A 240 -12.81 14.05 5.86
CA LEU A 240 -12.50 12.96 6.79
C LEU A 240 -13.69 12.02 6.98
N SER A 241 -14.90 12.55 7.14
CA SER A 241 -16.10 11.73 7.34
C SER A 241 -16.39 10.84 6.13
N ALA A 242 -16.22 11.35 4.91
CA ALA A 242 -16.40 10.57 3.69
C ALA A 242 -15.38 9.42 3.60
N ALA A 243 -14.11 9.71 3.86
CA ALA A 243 -13.05 8.71 3.88
C ALA A 243 -13.23 7.66 4.97
N VAL A 244 -13.62 8.07 6.19
CA VAL A 244 -13.93 7.14 7.30
C VAL A 244 -15.09 6.22 6.94
N ARG A 245 -16.17 6.74 6.34
CA ARG A 245 -17.30 5.91 5.88
C ARG A 245 -16.86 4.88 4.84
N GLN A 246 -16.01 5.29 3.89
CA GLN A 246 -15.45 4.39 2.89
C GLN A 246 -14.58 3.31 3.55
N ALA A 247 -13.66 3.70 4.44
CA ALA A 247 -12.77 2.77 5.14
C ALA A 247 -13.55 1.77 6.01
N THR A 248 -14.58 2.22 6.74
CA THR A 248 -15.47 1.35 7.52
C THR A 248 -16.22 0.38 6.61
N SER A 249 -16.81 0.84 5.51
CA SER A 249 -17.50 -0.02 4.54
C SER A 249 -16.58 -1.11 3.96
N LEU A 250 -15.32 -0.77 3.64
CA LEU A 250 -14.33 -1.73 3.17
C LEU A 250 -13.90 -2.70 4.28
N ARG A 251 -13.80 -2.23 5.53
CA ARG A 251 -13.51 -3.07 6.70
C ARG A 251 -14.61 -4.09 6.96
N ASP A 252 -15.87 -3.67 6.90
CA ASP A 252 -17.03 -4.55 7.11
C ASP A 252 -17.08 -5.67 6.06
N LYS A 253 -16.60 -5.37 4.85
CA LYS A 253 -16.42 -6.34 3.75
C LYS A 253 -15.10 -7.12 3.81
N ARG A 254 -14.30 -6.94 4.87
CA ARG A 254 -13.00 -7.59 5.10
C ARG A 254 -11.96 -7.32 4.00
N LEU A 255 -12.08 -6.18 3.30
CA LEU A 255 -11.11 -5.74 2.29
C LEU A 255 -9.97 -4.92 2.90
N LEU A 256 -10.14 -4.41 4.11
CA LEU A 256 -9.07 -3.91 4.95
C LEU A 256 -9.32 -4.31 6.40
N ARG A 257 -8.28 -4.30 7.23
CA ARG A 257 -8.39 -4.55 8.67
C ARG A 257 -8.14 -3.29 9.49
N ALA A 258 -7.25 -2.42 9.03
CA ALA A 258 -6.93 -1.16 9.70
C ALA A 258 -6.66 -0.03 8.70
N ALA A 259 -6.95 1.20 9.10
CA ALA A 259 -6.61 2.41 8.36
C ALA A 259 -6.28 3.57 9.29
N ALA A 260 -5.36 4.43 8.86
CA ALA A 260 -5.09 5.74 9.45
C ALA A 260 -5.19 6.81 8.35
N LEU A 261 -5.93 7.88 8.63
CA LEU A 261 -6.27 8.94 7.68
C LEU A 261 -5.80 10.26 8.25
N GLY A 262 -5.20 11.12 7.43
CA GLY A 262 -4.69 12.43 7.84
C GLY A 262 -4.98 13.51 6.81
N VAL A 263 -5.46 14.66 7.29
CA VAL A 263 -5.59 15.89 6.49
C VAL A 263 -5.39 17.11 7.39
N LYS A 264 -4.47 18.00 7.03
CA LYS A 264 -4.12 19.25 7.71
C LYS A 264 -3.96 19.10 9.23
N GLY A 265 -3.19 18.08 9.63
CA GLY A 265 -2.92 17.80 11.04
C GLY A 265 -4.12 17.26 11.82
N ARG A 266 -5.18 16.81 11.13
CA ARG A 266 -6.33 16.12 11.70
C ARG A 266 -6.34 14.67 11.26
N GLY A 267 -6.29 13.78 12.24
CA GLY A 267 -6.25 12.34 12.03
C GLY A 267 -7.53 11.59 12.40
N ARG A 268 -7.78 10.47 11.73
CA ARG A 268 -8.80 9.46 12.08
C ARG A 268 -8.24 8.06 11.88
N THR A 269 -8.63 7.12 12.74
CA THR A 269 -8.28 5.70 12.60
C THR A 269 -9.53 4.86 12.43
N VAL A 270 -9.39 3.73 11.73
CA VAL A 270 -10.42 2.71 11.57
C VAL A 270 -9.77 1.36 11.84
N GLY A 271 -10.30 0.57 12.77
CA GLY A 271 -9.73 -0.74 13.12
C GLY A 271 -8.76 -0.68 14.31
N PRO A 272 -7.96 -1.74 14.53
CA PRO A 272 -7.10 -1.89 15.70
C PRO A 272 -5.78 -1.10 15.50
N VAL A 273 -5.87 0.22 15.46
CA VAL A 273 -4.70 1.11 15.33
C VAL A 273 -4.64 2.02 16.55
N ASP A 274 -3.51 2.00 17.25
CA ASP A 274 -3.27 2.91 18.37
C ASP A 274 -2.96 4.32 17.83
N GLY A 275 -3.90 5.25 18.03
CA GLY A 275 -3.81 6.62 17.51
C GLY A 275 -2.69 7.44 18.15
N ASP A 276 -2.33 7.16 19.39
CA ASP A 276 -1.33 7.92 20.15
C ASP A 276 0.08 7.76 19.57
N ARG A 277 0.28 6.75 18.72
CA ARG A 277 1.55 6.44 18.06
C ARG A 277 1.66 7.02 16.64
N LEU A 278 0.63 7.72 16.17
CA LEU A 278 0.53 8.23 14.80
C LEU A 278 0.74 9.76 14.73
N LEU A 279 1.93 10.20 15.17
CA LEU A 279 2.33 11.61 15.20
C LEU A 279 2.17 12.29 13.83
N ARG A 280 2.48 11.59 12.73
CA ARG A 280 2.42 12.15 11.37
C ARG A 280 1.00 12.26 10.81
N PHE A 281 0.03 11.57 11.40
CA PHE A 281 -1.37 11.64 11.01
C PHE A 281 -2.14 12.72 11.79
N GLY A 282 -1.53 13.31 12.83
CA GLY A 282 -2.17 14.33 13.65
C GLY A 282 -3.43 13.79 14.36
N VAL A 283 -3.39 12.53 14.82
CA VAL A 283 -4.47 11.92 15.59
C VAL A 283 -4.51 12.61 16.96
N SER A 284 -5.19 13.75 17.03
CA SER A 284 -5.56 14.38 18.29
C SER A 284 -6.95 13.90 18.65
N GLU A 285 -7.11 13.39 19.88
CA GLU A 285 -8.40 13.01 20.46
C GLU A 285 -9.38 14.18 20.36
N TRP A 286 -10.28 14.12 19.39
CA TRP A 286 -11.55 14.83 19.44
C TRP A 286 -12.63 13.77 19.61
N ARG A 287 -13.14 13.68 20.86
CA ARG A 287 -14.42 13.06 21.16
C ARG A 287 -15.54 13.95 20.66
#